data_AF-A0A2Z3UME5-F1
#
_entry.id   AF-A0A2Z3UME5-F1
#
_cell.length_a   1.000
_cell.length_b   1.000
_cell.length_c   1.000
_cell.angle_alpha   90.00
_cell.angle_beta   90.00
_cell.angle_gamma   90.00
#
_symmetry.space_group_name_H-M   'P 1'
#
loop_
_entity.id
_entity.type
_entity.pdbx_description
1 polymer ?
#
loop_
_entity_poly.entity_id
_entity_poly.type
_entity_poly.pdbx_seq_one_letter_code
_entity_poly.pdbx_strand_id
1 'polypeptide(L)'
;MVAVDPIAGRSVRLAPAALYHYRYRRMVLVSREKKAQFVNGLAGLDSDGLVLLDLPGEWPADDVAAFAAGRGIPVEDALLTPSKRVRTALARRAPGWERLVGQPSSRMSRWKKAVALGVGAAGLLAMAYIATTVGMFAWRGLSTMGRVLLDLVEVKWLAVFFSPLVIFLSPAYRALHARRSRRGTTLGPPGGPCLMLRRNERLRVWLGPRMVPEDLAMGPNPDCVGGLLLYRHERLSGLFITSGDGRLMRHLPGPWPPEDAHRFAVRLGLSFEIRALGREEYLGLTSKVSDAAP
;
A
#
# COMPACT_ATOMS: atom_id res chain seq x y z
N MET A 1 -7.06 -3.46 -26.84
CA MET A 1 -6.59 -4.49 -25.87
C MET A 1 -7.71 -4.79 -24.88
N VAL A 2 -7.92 -6.05 -24.50
CA VAL A 2 -8.78 -6.43 -23.37
C VAL A 2 -7.89 -7.07 -22.33
N ALA A 3 -7.88 -6.53 -21.12
CA ALA A 3 -7.22 -7.13 -19.96
C ALA A 3 -8.27 -7.75 -19.05
N VAL A 4 -8.01 -8.95 -18.55
CA VAL A 4 -8.94 -9.69 -17.69
C VAL A 4 -8.24 -9.98 -16.37
N ASP A 5 -8.90 -9.66 -15.27
CA ASP A 5 -8.53 -10.11 -13.93
C ASP A 5 -9.19 -11.47 -13.68
N PRO A 6 -8.44 -12.58 -13.72
CA PRO A 6 -9.00 -13.92 -13.55
C PRO A 6 -9.47 -14.20 -12.11
N ILE A 7 -9.09 -13.36 -11.14
CA ILE A 7 -9.45 -13.51 -9.72
C ILE A 7 -10.75 -12.76 -9.43
N ALA A 8 -10.86 -11.52 -9.93
CA ALA A 8 -12.02 -10.67 -9.70
C ALA A 8 -13.13 -10.85 -10.76
N GLY A 9 -12.84 -11.55 -11.87
CA GLY A 9 -13.77 -11.69 -12.99
C GLY A 9 -14.04 -10.37 -13.73
N ARG A 10 -13.16 -9.38 -13.54
CA ARG A 10 -13.29 -8.05 -14.15
C ARG A 10 -12.53 -8.02 -15.46
N SER A 11 -13.08 -7.34 -16.47
CA SER A 11 -12.38 -7.09 -17.72
C SER A 11 -12.43 -5.61 -18.05
N VAL A 12 -11.34 -5.11 -18.64
CA VAL A 12 -11.21 -3.72 -19.03
C VAL A 12 -10.72 -3.67 -20.47
N ARG A 13 -11.46 -2.96 -21.31
CA ARG A 13 -11.10 -2.73 -22.70
C ARG A 13 -10.45 -1.37 -22.84
N LEU A 14 -9.21 -1.35 -23.31
CA LEU A 14 -8.39 -0.14 -23.44
C LEU A 14 -7.66 -0.13 -24.78
N ALA A 15 -7.34 1.07 -25.27
CA ALA A 15 -6.47 1.28 -26.42
C ALA A 15 -5.23 2.05 -25.93
N PRO A 16 -4.23 1.35 -25.36
CA PRO A 16 -3.00 2.03 -24.95
C PRO A 16 -2.24 2.53 -26.17
N ALA A 17 -1.65 3.72 -26.07
CA ALA A 17 -0.77 4.28 -27.09
C ALA A 17 0.60 3.60 -27.09
N ALA A 18 1.04 3.12 -25.92
CA ALA A 18 2.27 2.35 -25.76
C ALA A 18 2.15 1.33 -24.63
N LEU A 19 2.97 0.29 -24.68
CA LEU A 19 3.18 -0.65 -23.58
C LEU A 19 4.50 -0.33 -22.87
N TYR A 20 4.49 -0.28 -21.56
CA TYR A 20 5.65 0.00 -20.72
C TYR A 20 6.02 -1.26 -19.95
N HIS A 21 7.05 -1.96 -20.40
CA HIS A 21 7.54 -3.18 -19.77
C HIS A 21 8.56 -2.82 -18.70
N TYR A 22 8.24 -3.08 -17.44
CA TYR A 22 8.99 -2.49 -16.34
C TYR A 22 9.54 -3.50 -15.35
N ARG A 23 10.67 -3.13 -14.75
CA ARG A 23 11.22 -3.77 -13.56
C ARG A 23 11.76 -2.72 -12.60
N TYR A 24 11.39 -2.81 -11.32
CA TYR A 24 11.98 -1.96 -10.31
C TYR A 24 12.26 -2.69 -9.00
N ARG A 25 13.29 -2.24 -8.30
CA ARG A 25 13.66 -2.72 -6.97
C ARG A 25 12.89 -1.93 -5.91
N ARG A 26 12.32 -2.66 -4.95
CA ARG A 26 11.76 -2.12 -3.70
C ARG A 26 12.36 -2.82 -2.48
N MET A 27 12.35 -2.16 -1.34
CA MET A 27 12.81 -2.73 -0.08
C MET A 27 11.63 -3.23 0.73
N VAL A 28 11.66 -4.52 1.10
CA VAL A 28 10.64 -5.18 1.91
C VAL A 28 11.22 -5.70 3.21
N LEU A 29 10.35 -5.85 4.21
CA LEU A 29 10.67 -6.49 5.48
C LEU A 29 10.29 -7.97 5.42
N VAL A 30 11.28 -8.85 5.54
CA VAL A 30 11.10 -10.31 5.66
C VAL A 30 11.73 -10.72 6.99
N SER A 31 10.93 -11.21 7.93
CA SER A 31 11.42 -11.64 9.25
C SER A 31 12.28 -10.58 9.98
N ARG A 32 11.87 -9.31 9.89
CA ARG A 32 12.57 -8.11 10.41
C ARG A 32 13.86 -7.71 9.66
N GLU A 33 14.29 -8.48 8.67
CA GLU A 33 15.41 -8.12 7.81
C GLU A 33 14.94 -7.33 6.59
N LYS A 34 15.77 -6.37 6.16
CA LYS A 34 15.53 -5.57 4.96
C LYS A 34 16.02 -6.35 3.75
N LYS A 35 15.10 -6.79 2.90
CA LYS A 35 15.41 -7.51 1.66
C LYS A 35 15.01 -6.70 0.44
N ALA A 36 15.86 -6.71 -0.57
CA ALA A 36 15.49 -6.21 -1.89
C ALA A 36 14.54 -7.19 -2.58
N GLN A 37 13.45 -6.66 -3.12
CA GLN A 37 12.52 -7.40 -3.96
C GLN A 37 12.37 -6.67 -5.29
N PHE A 38 12.44 -7.41 -6.39
CA PHE A 38 12.08 -6.89 -7.71
C PHE A 38 10.58 -7.01 -7.93
N VAL A 39 10.01 -5.99 -8.55
CA VAL A 39 8.65 -5.98 -9.05
C VAL A 39 8.75 -5.82 -10.55
N ASN A 40 8.15 -6.77 -11.27
CA ASN A 40 8.02 -6.76 -12.71
C ASN A 40 6.55 -6.53 -13.06
N GLY A 41 6.30 -6.02 -14.26
CA GLY A 41 4.96 -5.88 -14.77
C GLY A 41 4.92 -5.22 -16.13
N LEU A 42 3.72 -5.13 -16.67
CA LEU A 42 3.43 -4.45 -17.91
C LEU A 42 2.39 -3.36 -17.63
N ALA A 43 2.65 -2.14 -18.09
CA ALA A 43 1.68 -1.06 -18.01
C ALA A 43 1.23 -0.63 -19.41
N GLY A 44 -0.05 -0.29 -19.56
CA GLY A 44 -0.57 0.39 -20.74
C GLY A 44 -0.55 1.90 -20.51
N LEU A 45 0.07 2.65 -21.42
CA LEU A 45 0.17 4.10 -21.36
C LEU A 45 -0.81 4.77 -22.32
N ASP A 46 -1.27 5.97 -21.98
CA ASP A 46 -1.94 6.88 -22.92
C ASP A 46 -0.92 7.65 -23.80
N SER A 47 -1.42 8.56 -24.65
CA SER A 47 -0.59 9.39 -25.54
C SER A 47 0.41 10.29 -24.81
N ASP A 48 0.15 10.61 -23.55
CA ASP A 48 0.96 11.53 -22.73
C ASP A 48 1.94 10.78 -21.82
N GLY A 49 1.98 9.44 -21.94
CA GLY A 49 2.79 8.56 -21.11
C GLY A 49 2.24 8.37 -19.70
N LEU A 50 0.94 8.61 -19.49
CA LEU A 50 0.26 8.31 -18.23
C LEU A 50 -0.24 6.87 -18.20
N VAL A 51 -0.16 6.21 -17.05
CA VAL A 51 -0.61 4.84 -16.87
C VAL A 51 -2.14 4.76 -16.88
N LEU A 52 -2.69 4.06 -17.88
CA LEU A 52 -4.09 3.66 -17.97
C LEU A 52 -4.33 2.32 -17.26
N LEU A 53 -3.36 1.41 -17.34
CA LEU A 53 -3.47 0.06 -16.81
C LEU A 53 -2.14 -0.38 -16.25
N ASP A 54 -2.13 -0.91 -15.03
CA ASP A 54 -0.97 -1.60 -14.45
C ASP A 54 -1.26 -3.10 -14.25
N LEU A 55 -0.43 -3.95 -14.85
CA LEU A 55 -0.46 -5.41 -14.78
C LEU A 55 0.83 -5.95 -14.13
N PRO A 56 0.98 -5.87 -12.79
CA PRO A 56 2.10 -6.48 -12.10
C PRO A 56 2.12 -7.99 -12.31
N GLY A 57 3.30 -8.54 -12.60
CA GLY A 57 3.47 -9.94 -12.96
C GLY A 57 4.74 -10.17 -13.78
N GLU A 58 5.03 -11.42 -14.08
CA GLU A 58 6.10 -11.77 -15.01
C GLU A 58 5.55 -11.77 -16.43
N TRP A 59 6.21 -11.03 -17.31
CA TRP A 59 5.86 -10.89 -18.72
C TRP A 59 7.13 -11.13 -19.55
N PRO A 60 7.26 -12.29 -20.22
CA PRO A 60 8.44 -12.56 -21.05
C PRO A 60 8.57 -11.50 -22.15
N ALA A 61 9.79 -11.00 -22.38
CA ALA A 61 10.03 -9.90 -23.32
C ALA A 61 9.61 -10.26 -24.75
N ASP A 62 9.88 -11.49 -25.18
CA ASP A 62 9.51 -12.00 -26.50
C ASP A 62 7.99 -12.04 -26.70
N ASP A 63 7.24 -12.47 -25.66
CA ASP A 63 5.78 -12.50 -25.69
C ASP A 63 5.18 -11.09 -25.77
N VAL A 64 5.74 -10.15 -25.00
CA VAL A 64 5.32 -8.75 -25.03
C VAL A 64 5.59 -8.14 -26.40
N ALA A 65 6.77 -8.35 -26.97
CA ALA A 65 7.15 -7.86 -28.28
C ALA A 65 6.25 -8.43 -29.39
N ALA A 66 6.02 -9.75 -29.39
CA ALA A 66 5.14 -10.41 -30.35
C ALA A 66 3.68 -9.91 -30.24
N PHE A 67 3.17 -9.78 -29.02
CA PHE A 67 1.82 -9.25 -28.75
C PHE A 67 1.65 -7.82 -29.28
N ALA A 68 2.67 -6.99 -29.07
CA ALA A 68 2.66 -5.57 -29.42
C ALA A 68 2.80 -5.37 -30.93
N ALA A 69 3.73 -6.10 -31.57
CA ALA A 69 3.92 -6.10 -33.02
C ALA A 69 2.64 -6.52 -33.76
N GLY A 70 1.96 -7.59 -33.30
CA GLY A 70 0.70 -8.05 -33.88
C GLY A 70 -0.46 -7.04 -33.76
N ARG A 71 -0.29 -5.96 -32.98
CA ARG A 71 -1.30 -4.91 -32.78
C ARG A 71 -0.82 -3.51 -33.17
N GLY A 72 0.41 -3.38 -33.69
CA GLY A 72 1.01 -2.09 -34.00
C GLY A 72 1.17 -1.16 -32.79
N ILE A 73 1.33 -1.72 -31.58
CA ILE A 73 1.51 -0.93 -30.36
C ILE A 73 3.02 -0.85 -30.06
N PRO A 74 3.61 0.34 -29.88
CA PRO A 74 5.00 0.47 -29.49
C PRO A 74 5.23 -0.06 -28.06
N VAL A 75 6.43 -0.60 -27.83
CA VAL A 75 6.86 -1.09 -26.51
C VAL A 75 8.04 -0.25 -26.03
N GLU A 76 7.90 0.33 -24.84
CA GLU A 76 8.98 0.95 -24.09
C GLU A 76 9.53 -0.07 -23.08
N ASP A 77 10.76 -0.52 -23.31
CA ASP A 77 11.46 -1.43 -22.40
C ASP A 77 12.19 -0.64 -21.30
N ALA A 78 11.68 -0.77 -20.08
CA ALA A 78 12.22 -0.15 -18.88
C ALA A 78 12.72 -1.19 -17.86
N LEU A 79 13.15 -2.37 -18.32
CA LEU A 79 13.70 -3.42 -17.45
C LEU A 79 15.04 -3.03 -16.81
N LEU A 80 15.85 -2.23 -17.51
CA LEU A 80 17.16 -1.74 -17.06
C LEU A 80 17.12 -0.29 -16.54
N THR A 81 15.96 0.37 -16.64
CA THR A 81 15.77 1.74 -16.19
C THR A 81 15.94 1.85 -14.67
N PRO A 82 16.60 2.92 -14.15
CA PRO A 82 16.74 3.11 -12.71
C PRO A 82 15.40 3.06 -11.98
N SER A 83 15.33 2.30 -10.89
CA SER A 83 14.07 2.01 -10.20
C SER A 83 13.28 3.25 -9.76
N LYS A 84 13.96 4.37 -9.47
CA LYS A 84 13.31 5.65 -9.17
C LYS A 84 12.49 6.17 -10.36
N ARG A 85 13.09 6.16 -11.56
CA ARG A 85 12.41 6.61 -12.80
C ARG A 85 11.21 5.72 -13.12
N VAL A 86 11.37 4.40 -12.97
CA VAL A 86 10.26 3.45 -13.17
C VAL A 86 9.11 3.73 -12.19
N ARG A 87 9.40 3.96 -10.90
CA ARG A 87 8.36 4.28 -9.91
C ARG A 87 7.67 5.61 -10.20
N THR A 88 8.42 6.63 -10.60
CA THR A 88 7.85 7.92 -11.01
C THR A 88 6.95 7.76 -12.23
N ALA A 89 7.37 7.02 -13.25
CA ALA A 89 6.54 6.71 -14.42
C ALA A 89 5.25 5.96 -14.02
N LEU A 90 5.34 4.96 -13.15
CA LEU A 90 4.18 4.20 -12.70
C LEU A 90 3.21 4.99 -11.81
N ALA A 91 3.68 6.02 -11.11
CA ALA A 91 2.85 6.87 -10.27
C ALA A 91 2.07 7.93 -11.07
N ARG A 92 2.47 8.18 -12.32
CA ARG A 92 1.78 9.05 -13.29
C ARG A 92 0.57 8.31 -13.84
N ARG A 93 -0.61 8.58 -13.29
CA ARG A 93 -1.85 7.85 -13.61
C ARG A 93 -2.75 8.70 -14.49
N ALA A 94 -3.33 8.07 -15.51
CA ALA A 94 -4.34 8.69 -16.34
C ALA A 94 -5.69 8.70 -15.61
N PRO A 95 -6.60 9.63 -15.93
CA PRO A 95 -7.98 9.51 -15.49
C PRO A 95 -8.60 8.18 -15.92
N GLY A 96 -9.27 7.49 -14.99
CA GLY A 96 -9.79 6.15 -15.24
C GLY A 96 -8.75 5.03 -15.20
N TRP A 97 -7.53 5.30 -14.70
CA TRP A 97 -6.53 4.25 -14.52
C TRP A 97 -7.06 3.09 -13.67
N GLU A 98 -6.59 1.88 -13.99
CA GLU A 98 -6.86 0.69 -13.21
C GLU A 98 -5.61 -0.15 -12.98
N ARG A 99 -5.62 -0.92 -11.89
CA ARG A 99 -4.61 -1.94 -11.62
C ARG A 99 -5.29 -3.30 -11.58
N LEU A 100 -4.90 -4.20 -12.48
CA LEU A 100 -5.41 -5.58 -12.50
C LEU A 100 -4.29 -6.52 -12.12
N VAL A 101 -4.63 -7.59 -11.40
CA VAL A 101 -3.65 -8.63 -11.07
C VAL A 101 -3.50 -9.52 -12.31
N GLY A 102 -2.58 -9.14 -13.20
CA GLY A 102 -2.44 -9.71 -14.55
C GLY A 102 -2.07 -11.20 -14.58
N GLN A 103 -1.49 -11.73 -13.50
CA GLN A 103 -1.34 -13.16 -13.27
C GLN A 103 -1.50 -13.46 -11.79
N PRO A 104 -2.10 -14.60 -11.39
CA PRO A 104 -2.17 -14.98 -10.00
C PRO A 104 -0.75 -15.10 -9.43
N SER A 105 -0.33 -14.13 -8.61
CA SER A 105 0.79 -14.33 -7.70
C SER A 105 0.55 -15.66 -6.99
N SER A 106 1.55 -16.54 -6.85
CA SER A 106 1.44 -17.80 -6.10
C SER A 106 1.08 -17.53 -4.63
N ARG A 107 -0.19 -17.23 -4.38
CA ARG A 107 -0.78 -16.91 -3.09
C ARG A 107 -1.65 -18.09 -2.72
N MET A 108 -1.21 -18.80 -1.68
CA MET A 108 -1.93 -19.80 -0.88
C MET A 108 -3.11 -20.45 -1.60
N SER A 109 -2.90 -21.70 -2.03
CA SER A 109 -3.94 -22.53 -2.65
C SER A 109 -5.26 -22.40 -1.88
N ARG A 110 -6.38 -22.42 -2.60
CA ARG A 110 -7.74 -22.31 -2.02
C ARG A 110 -7.95 -23.30 -0.86
N TRP A 111 -7.23 -24.42 -0.88
CA TRP A 111 -7.13 -25.40 0.20
C TRP A 111 -6.66 -24.80 1.54
N LYS A 112 -5.62 -23.95 1.54
CA LYS A 112 -5.14 -23.28 2.76
C LYS A 112 -6.14 -22.25 3.32
N LYS A 113 -6.98 -21.62 2.48
CA LYS A 113 -8.10 -20.77 2.94
C LYS A 113 -9.22 -21.59 3.57
N ALA A 114 -9.58 -22.72 2.95
CA ALA A 114 -10.58 -23.64 3.50
C ALA A 114 -10.13 -24.24 4.84
N VAL A 115 -8.86 -24.65 4.95
CA VAL A 115 -8.25 -25.11 6.21
C VAL A 115 -8.26 -23.99 7.26
N ALA A 116 -7.91 -22.75 6.89
CA ALA A 116 -7.94 -21.63 7.84
C ALA A 116 -9.36 -21.32 8.37
N LEU A 117 -10.38 -21.41 7.51
CA LEU A 117 -11.79 -21.24 7.91
C LEU A 117 -12.30 -22.41 8.76
N GLY A 118 -11.97 -23.65 8.40
CA GLY A 118 -12.34 -24.84 9.17
C GLY A 118 -11.70 -24.87 10.56
N VAL A 119 -10.41 -24.50 10.65
CA VAL A 119 -9.69 -24.37 11.93
C VAL A 119 -10.27 -23.22 12.78
N GLY A 120 -10.69 -22.11 12.15
CA GLY A 120 -11.36 -21.01 12.84
C GLY A 120 -12.70 -21.40 13.46
N ALA A 121 -13.52 -22.17 12.74
CA ALA A 121 -14.81 -22.66 13.23
C ALA A 121 -14.66 -23.70 14.36
N ALA A 122 -13.72 -24.64 14.21
CA ALA A 122 -13.41 -25.62 15.24
C ALA A 122 -12.89 -24.96 16.53
N GLY A 123 -12.04 -23.93 16.41
CA GLY A 123 -11.57 -23.14 17.54
C GLY A 123 -12.70 -22.40 18.28
N LEU A 124 -13.70 -21.90 17.54
CA LEU A 124 -14.88 -21.24 18.12
C LEU A 124 -15.78 -22.22 18.89
N LEU A 125 -16.01 -23.42 18.34
CA LEU A 125 -16.76 -24.48 19.01
C LEU A 125 -16.04 -24.99 20.27
N ALA A 126 -14.72 -25.17 20.20
CA ALA A 126 -13.90 -25.52 21.35
C ALA A 126 -13.96 -24.43 22.44
N MET A 127 -13.92 -23.15 22.05
CA MET A 127 -14.06 -22.02 22.98
C MET A 127 -15.45 -21.97 23.62
N ALA A 128 -16.51 -22.18 22.86
CA ALA A 128 -17.87 -22.25 23.40
C ALA A 128 -18.01 -23.43 24.39
N TYR A 129 -17.42 -24.58 24.06
CA TYR A 129 -17.41 -25.76 24.92
C TYR A 129 -16.61 -25.52 26.22
N ILE A 130 -15.41 -24.93 26.13
CA ILE A 130 -14.58 -24.59 27.30
C ILE A 130 -15.27 -23.51 28.14
N ALA A 131 -15.85 -22.48 27.53
CA ALA A 131 -16.58 -21.44 28.28
C ALA A 131 -17.81 -22.00 29.01
N THR A 132 -18.50 -22.98 28.41
CA THR A 132 -19.66 -23.63 29.05
C THR A 132 -19.26 -24.66 30.12
N THR A 133 -18.20 -25.44 29.90
CA THR A 133 -17.71 -26.42 30.89
C THR A 133 -16.90 -25.76 32.01
N VAL A 134 -15.97 -24.86 31.71
CA VAL A 134 -15.19 -24.12 32.72
C VAL A 134 -16.03 -23.04 33.37
N GLY A 135 -16.99 -22.41 32.67
CA GLY A 135 -17.93 -21.45 33.27
C GLY A 135 -18.76 -22.04 34.42
N MET A 136 -19.04 -23.34 34.40
CA MET A 136 -19.67 -24.04 35.53
C MET A 136 -18.70 -24.37 36.68
N PHE A 137 -17.40 -24.53 36.42
CA PHE A 137 -16.39 -24.86 37.44
C PHE A 137 -15.58 -23.64 37.96
N ALA A 138 -15.67 -22.48 37.29
CA ALA A 138 -14.88 -21.29 37.56
C ALA A 138 -15.27 -20.53 38.84
N TRP A 139 -16.29 -20.96 39.58
CA TRP A 139 -16.61 -20.34 40.87
C TRP A 139 -15.72 -20.84 42.04
N ARG A 140 -14.89 -21.89 41.88
CA ARG A 140 -14.19 -22.50 43.04
C ARG A 140 -12.69 -22.81 42.96
N GLY A 141 -11.94 -22.41 41.94
CA GLY A 141 -10.50 -22.75 41.94
C GLY A 141 -9.64 -21.99 40.95
N LEU A 142 -9.46 -20.68 41.14
CA LEU A 142 -8.73 -19.84 40.18
C LEU A 142 -7.20 -19.76 40.40
N SER A 143 -6.61 -20.39 41.43
CA SER A 143 -5.16 -20.18 41.70
C SER A 143 -4.20 -21.24 41.15
N THR A 144 -4.67 -22.43 40.74
CA THR A 144 -3.79 -23.53 40.32
C THR A 144 -3.76 -23.78 38.81
N MET A 145 -4.84 -23.48 38.09
CA MET A 145 -4.97 -23.74 36.64
C MET A 145 -4.10 -22.81 35.76
N GLY A 146 -3.66 -21.67 36.29
CA GLY A 146 -2.93 -20.64 35.53
C GLY A 146 -1.51 -21.02 35.12
N ARG A 147 -0.85 -21.96 35.81
CA ARG A 147 0.50 -22.41 35.45
C ARG A 147 0.49 -23.52 34.40
N VAL A 148 -0.47 -24.44 34.46
CA VAL A 148 -0.56 -25.58 33.52
C VAL A 148 -0.97 -25.13 32.11
N LEU A 149 -1.82 -24.11 32.00
CA LEU A 149 -2.25 -23.55 30.72
C LEU A 149 -1.12 -22.80 29.98
N LEU A 150 -0.13 -22.28 30.69
CA LEU A 150 1.03 -21.63 30.08
C LEU A 150 2.07 -22.64 29.57
N ASP A 151 2.17 -23.81 30.22
CA ASP A 151 3.12 -24.85 29.84
C ASP A 151 2.60 -25.77 28.71
N LEU A 152 1.28 -25.97 28.57
CA LEU A 152 0.71 -26.83 27.52
C LEU A 152 0.48 -26.13 26.17
N VAL A 153 0.39 -24.80 26.16
CA VAL A 153 0.04 -24.04 24.95
C VAL A 153 1.32 -23.74 24.18
N GLU A 154 1.74 -24.71 23.35
CA GLU A 154 2.63 -24.43 22.24
C GLU A 154 2.11 -23.19 21.49
N VAL A 155 3.00 -22.23 21.21
CA VAL A 155 2.75 -20.91 20.59
C VAL A 155 1.85 -20.97 19.33
N LYS A 156 1.72 -22.14 18.70
CA LYS A 156 0.86 -22.41 17.55
C LYS A 156 -0.65 -22.39 17.89
N TRP A 157 -1.06 -22.82 19.07
CA TRP A 157 -2.48 -22.84 19.48
C TRP A 157 -3.01 -21.47 19.91
N LEU A 158 -2.13 -20.60 20.42
CA LEU A 158 -2.44 -19.19 20.71
C LEU A 158 -3.02 -18.46 19.48
N ALA A 159 -2.51 -18.73 18.28
CA ALA A 159 -3.03 -18.13 17.05
C ALA A 159 -4.46 -18.56 16.71
N VAL A 160 -4.87 -19.77 17.11
CA VAL A 160 -6.22 -20.33 16.89
C VAL A 160 -7.20 -19.74 17.90
N PHE A 161 -6.80 -19.66 19.17
CA PHE A 161 -7.62 -19.12 20.26
C PHE A 161 -7.90 -17.62 20.13
N PHE A 162 -6.96 -16.83 19.60
CA PHE A 162 -7.09 -15.37 19.46
C PHE A 162 -7.58 -14.91 18.07
N SER A 163 -7.87 -15.82 17.14
CA SER A 163 -8.39 -15.49 15.80
C SER A 163 -9.70 -14.68 15.82
N PRO A 164 -10.70 -14.97 16.68
CA PRO A 164 -11.90 -14.13 16.80
C PRO A 164 -11.61 -12.73 17.35
N LEU A 165 -10.55 -12.56 18.14
CA LEU A 165 -10.18 -11.27 18.75
C LEU A 165 -9.77 -10.23 17.70
N VAL A 166 -9.27 -10.67 16.54
CA VAL A 166 -8.88 -9.79 15.42
C VAL A 166 -10.10 -9.03 14.86
N ILE A 167 -11.28 -9.64 14.87
CA ILE A 167 -12.52 -9.00 14.42
C ILE A 167 -12.93 -7.90 15.41
N PHE A 168 -12.82 -8.15 16.72
CA PHE A 168 -13.11 -7.19 17.79
C PHE A 168 -12.05 -6.09 17.97
N LEU A 169 -10.81 -6.31 17.52
CA LEU A 169 -9.73 -5.30 17.56
C LEU A 169 -9.86 -4.27 16.44
N SER A 170 -10.56 -4.58 15.36
CA SER A 170 -10.68 -3.70 14.19
C SER A 170 -11.33 -2.34 14.48
N PRO A 171 -12.39 -2.21 15.31
CA PRO A 171 -12.98 -0.92 15.66
C PRO A 171 -12.04 -0.14 16.59
N ALA A 172 -11.37 -0.81 17.53
CA ALA A 172 -10.40 -0.18 18.42
C ALA A 172 -9.20 0.38 17.64
N TYR A 173 -8.70 -0.36 16.64
CA TYR A 173 -7.63 0.10 15.75
C TYR A 173 -8.08 1.31 14.92
N ARG A 174 -9.29 1.30 14.37
CA ARG A 174 -9.86 2.45 13.64
C ARG A 174 -10.05 3.66 14.55
N ALA A 175 -10.53 3.47 15.77
CA ALA A 175 -10.71 4.54 16.75
C ALA A 175 -9.36 5.14 17.17
N LEU A 176 -8.34 4.30 17.40
CA LEU A 176 -6.97 4.74 17.66
C LEU A 176 -6.39 5.51 16.47
N HIS A 177 -6.58 5.02 15.25
CA HIS A 177 -6.16 5.70 14.03
C HIS A 177 -6.85 7.06 13.89
N ALA A 178 -8.17 7.11 14.03
CA ALA A 178 -8.95 8.35 13.98
C ALA A 178 -8.49 9.34 15.06
N ARG A 179 -8.21 8.86 16.28
CA ARG A 179 -7.66 9.69 17.36
C ARG A 179 -6.28 10.25 17.01
N ARG A 180 -5.40 9.44 16.40
CA ARG A 180 -4.06 9.89 15.95
C ARG A 180 -4.14 10.88 14.79
N SER A 181 -5.07 10.67 13.86
CA SER A 181 -5.36 11.59 12.74
C SER A 181 -5.91 12.93 13.24
N ARG A 182 -6.88 12.89 14.17
CA ARG A 182 -7.42 14.09 14.83
C ARG A 182 -6.36 14.86 15.60
N ARG A 183 -5.36 14.17 16.16
CA ARG A 183 -4.19 14.80 16.79
C ARG A 183 -3.15 15.28 15.79
N GLY A 184 -3.27 15.00 14.49
CA GLY A 184 -2.28 15.34 13.47
C GLY A 184 -0.97 14.54 13.59
N THR A 185 -0.94 13.44 14.34
CA THR A 185 0.30 12.64 14.50
C THR A 185 0.52 11.66 13.34
N THR A 186 -0.54 11.39 12.58
CA THR A 186 -0.57 10.46 11.46
C THR A 186 -1.46 11.03 10.36
N LEU A 187 -1.10 10.83 9.10
CA LEU A 187 -1.88 11.21 7.93
C LEU A 187 -1.97 10.02 6.97
N GLY A 188 -3.16 9.65 6.52
CA GLY A 188 -3.39 8.58 5.54
C GLY A 188 -4.57 7.67 5.90
N PRO A 189 -5.01 6.79 5.00
CA PRO A 189 -6.08 5.83 5.27
C PRO A 189 -5.66 4.74 6.26
N PRO A 190 -6.60 4.21 7.07
CA PRO A 190 -6.32 3.14 8.02
C PRO A 190 -5.86 1.86 7.29
N GLY A 191 -4.66 1.37 7.62
CA GLY A 191 -4.06 0.18 7.01
C GLY A 191 -3.48 0.39 5.60
N GLY A 192 -3.55 1.60 5.05
CA GLY A 192 -2.93 1.98 3.79
C GLY A 192 -1.60 2.73 3.98
N PRO A 193 -1.09 3.39 2.92
CA PRO A 193 0.08 4.24 3.05
C PRO A 193 -0.22 5.39 4.01
N CYS A 194 0.69 5.69 4.93
CA CYS A 194 0.53 6.79 5.85
C CYS A 194 1.86 7.49 6.17
N LEU A 195 1.73 8.75 6.55
CA LEU A 195 2.78 9.61 7.06
C LEU A 195 2.67 9.68 8.58
N MET A 196 3.79 9.60 9.27
CA MET A 196 3.83 9.66 10.73
C MET A 196 4.98 10.53 11.22
N LEU A 197 4.74 11.25 12.31
CA LEU A 197 5.83 11.93 13.03
C LEU A 197 6.61 10.91 13.87
N ARG A 198 7.94 10.87 13.70
CA ARG A 198 8.84 10.18 14.61
C ARG A 198 9.35 11.14 15.69
N ARG A 199 9.71 10.61 16.87
CA ARG A 199 10.24 11.39 18.02
C ARG A 199 11.45 12.30 17.70
N ASN A 200 12.19 12.03 16.62
CA ASN A 200 13.39 12.77 16.23
C ASN A 200 13.11 13.77 15.09
N GLU A 201 11.88 14.32 15.03
CA GLU A 201 11.46 15.27 14.00
C GLU A 201 11.71 14.78 12.57
N ARG A 202 11.57 13.46 12.38
CA ARG A 202 11.60 12.85 11.05
C ARG A 202 10.20 12.51 10.60
N LEU A 203 9.91 12.84 9.34
CA LEU A 203 8.70 12.40 8.66
C LEU A 203 8.90 10.97 8.20
N ARG A 204 8.15 10.04 8.77
CA ARG A 204 8.15 8.64 8.35
C ARG A 204 7.09 8.42 7.27
N VAL A 205 7.52 7.96 6.10
CA VAL A 205 6.67 7.45 5.03
C VAL A 205 6.53 5.94 5.19
N TRP A 206 5.33 5.46 5.49
CA TRP A 206 5.02 4.04 5.61
C TRP A 206 4.06 3.62 4.51
N LEU A 207 4.50 2.75 3.61
CA LEU A 207 3.71 2.31 2.44
C LEU A 207 2.97 0.98 2.67
N GLY A 208 3.03 0.42 3.88
CA GLY A 208 2.33 -0.80 4.27
C GLY A 208 3.20 -1.80 5.04
N PRO A 209 2.60 -2.89 5.55
CA PRO A 209 3.21 -3.76 6.57
C PRO A 209 4.45 -4.53 6.12
N ARG A 210 4.58 -4.78 4.82
CA ARG A 210 5.75 -5.48 4.24
C ARG A 210 6.81 -4.53 3.69
N MET A 211 6.56 -3.22 3.69
CA MET A 211 7.47 -2.24 3.13
C MET A 211 8.39 -1.70 4.21
N VAL A 212 9.65 -1.47 3.86
CA VAL A 212 10.58 -0.77 4.76
C VAL A 212 10.12 0.69 4.86
N PRO A 213 9.83 1.22 6.07
CA PRO A 213 9.51 2.64 6.24
C PRO A 213 10.70 3.50 5.83
N GLU A 214 10.41 4.62 5.18
CA GLU A 214 11.41 5.64 4.84
C GLU A 214 11.29 6.79 5.85
N ASP A 215 12.43 7.25 6.39
CA ASP A 215 12.47 8.39 7.31
C ASP A 215 13.12 9.57 6.57
N LEU A 216 12.35 10.64 6.36
CA LEU A 216 12.80 11.89 5.76
C LEU A 216 13.08 12.92 6.85
N ALA A 217 14.19 13.66 6.73
CA ALA A 217 14.48 14.77 7.63
C ALA A 217 13.51 15.93 7.36
N MET A 218 13.06 16.61 8.40
CA MET A 218 12.26 17.84 8.28
C MET A 218 13.15 19.05 8.55
N GLY A 219 12.80 20.20 7.96
CA GLY A 219 13.54 21.44 8.16
C GLY A 219 13.52 22.35 6.93
N PRO A 220 14.13 23.55 7.03
CA PRO A 220 14.11 24.55 5.97
C PRO A 220 15.06 24.23 4.81
N ASN A 221 15.94 23.23 4.97
CA ASN A 221 16.95 22.91 3.96
C ASN A 221 16.31 22.30 2.69
N PRO A 222 16.97 22.45 1.52
CA PRO A 222 16.48 21.89 0.24
C PRO A 222 16.33 20.36 0.23
N ASP A 223 17.10 19.66 1.06
CA ASP A 223 17.04 18.19 1.18
C ASP A 223 16.11 17.72 2.29
N CYS A 224 15.46 18.66 2.99
CA CYS A 224 14.54 18.39 4.09
C CYS A 224 13.11 18.67 3.66
N VAL A 225 12.18 17.91 4.24
CA VAL A 225 10.74 18.12 4.05
C VAL A 225 10.35 19.46 4.64
N GLY A 226 9.75 20.31 3.80
CA GLY A 226 9.26 21.62 4.17
C GLY A 226 7.76 21.81 3.92
N GLY A 227 7.13 20.94 3.13
CA GLY A 227 5.72 21.11 2.80
C GLY A 227 5.00 19.88 2.26
N LEU A 228 3.69 20.03 2.15
CA LEU A 228 2.75 19.05 1.62
C LEU A 228 1.83 19.74 0.61
N LEU A 229 1.78 19.21 -0.61
CA LEU A 229 0.87 19.66 -1.66
C LEU A 229 -0.14 18.54 -1.94
N LEU A 230 -1.37 18.72 -1.46
CA LEU A 230 -2.48 17.85 -1.75
C LEU A 230 -3.10 18.25 -3.08
N TYR A 231 -3.28 17.29 -3.99
CA TYR A 231 -3.84 17.58 -5.30
C TYR A 231 -5.07 16.74 -5.62
N ARG A 232 -5.91 17.31 -6.48
CA ARG A 232 -6.97 16.62 -7.21
C ARG A 232 -6.83 16.91 -8.69
N HIS A 233 -6.86 15.86 -9.51
CA HIS A 233 -6.86 15.95 -10.96
C HIS A 233 -7.99 15.07 -11.48
N GLU A 234 -9.08 15.68 -11.93
CA GLU A 234 -10.33 14.99 -12.28
C GLU A 234 -10.84 14.08 -11.13
N ARG A 235 -10.79 12.76 -11.31
CA ARG A 235 -11.15 11.73 -10.32
C ARG A 235 -9.94 11.20 -9.54
N LEU A 236 -8.72 11.64 -9.89
CA LEU A 236 -7.50 11.28 -9.20
C LEU A 236 -7.22 12.25 -8.06
N SER A 237 -6.58 11.72 -7.03
CA SER A 237 -6.02 12.50 -5.94
C SER A 237 -4.66 11.93 -5.56
N GLY A 238 -3.87 12.73 -4.88
CA GLY A 238 -2.59 12.32 -4.35
C GLY A 238 -1.95 13.43 -3.54
N LEU A 239 -0.81 13.09 -2.96
CA LEU A 239 -0.04 13.98 -2.11
C LEU A 239 1.38 14.07 -2.66
N PHE A 240 1.86 15.29 -2.84
CA PHE A 240 3.27 15.56 -3.02
C PHE A 240 3.89 15.99 -1.69
N ILE A 241 5.08 15.48 -1.41
CA ILE A 241 5.96 15.99 -0.35
C ILE A 241 6.93 16.95 -1.01
N THR A 242 6.99 18.18 -0.51
CA THR A 242 7.90 19.22 -1.00
C THR A 242 9.02 19.47 0.00
N SER A 243 10.16 19.90 -0.50
CA SER A 243 11.27 20.37 0.32
C SER A 243 11.03 21.78 0.86
N GLY A 244 11.93 22.26 1.72
CA GLY A 244 11.93 23.62 2.27
C GLY A 244 11.91 24.74 1.21
N ASP A 245 12.50 24.50 0.04
CA ASP A 245 12.53 25.42 -1.11
C ASP A 245 11.40 25.18 -2.13
N GLY A 246 10.46 24.27 -1.83
CA GLY A 246 9.30 23.98 -2.67
C GLY A 246 9.54 22.93 -3.78
N ARG A 247 10.72 22.31 -3.86
CA ARG A 247 10.98 21.23 -4.85
C ARG A 247 10.20 19.95 -4.52
N LEU A 248 9.70 19.27 -5.55
CA LEU A 248 8.95 18.02 -5.39
C LEU A 248 9.86 16.82 -5.04
N MET A 249 9.75 16.33 -3.81
CA MET A 249 10.58 15.23 -3.31
C MET A 249 9.94 13.85 -3.56
N ARG A 250 8.67 13.69 -3.19
CA ARG A 250 7.96 12.41 -3.26
C ARG A 250 6.53 12.60 -3.78
N HIS A 251 6.09 11.69 -4.62
CA HIS A 251 4.70 11.61 -5.07
C HIS A 251 4.02 10.35 -4.50
N LEU A 252 2.89 10.56 -3.82
CA LEU A 252 2.09 9.52 -3.21
C LEU A 252 0.66 9.56 -3.79
N PRO A 253 0.41 8.88 -4.92
CA PRO A 253 -0.92 8.77 -5.50
C PRO A 253 -1.92 8.12 -4.55
N GLY A 254 -3.18 8.53 -4.62
CA GLY A 254 -4.29 7.96 -3.86
C GLY A 254 -4.99 8.98 -2.96
N PRO A 255 -6.04 8.55 -2.27
CA PRO A 255 -6.84 9.44 -1.44
C PRO A 255 -6.12 9.81 -0.15
N TRP A 256 -6.09 11.10 0.16
CA TRP A 256 -5.60 11.66 1.41
C TRP A 256 -6.64 12.63 1.96
N PRO A 257 -7.13 12.46 3.20
CA PRO A 257 -8.17 13.35 3.74
C PRO A 257 -7.64 14.79 3.92
N PRO A 258 -8.25 15.81 3.30
CA PRO A 258 -7.74 17.19 3.34
C PRO A 258 -7.62 17.76 4.74
N GLU A 259 -8.60 17.51 5.60
CA GLU A 259 -8.64 18.03 6.98
C GLU A 259 -7.57 17.39 7.85
N ASP A 260 -7.30 16.10 7.65
CA ASP A 260 -6.20 15.40 8.32
C ASP A 260 -4.86 15.92 7.82
N ALA A 261 -4.73 16.18 6.51
CA ALA A 261 -3.51 16.68 5.91
C ALA A 261 -3.16 18.09 6.43
N HIS A 262 -4.16 18.97 6.51
CA HIS A 262 -4.01 20.30 7.08
C HIS A 262 -3.58 20.24 8.55
N ARG A 263 -4.28 19.45 9.39
CA ARG A 263 -3.92 19.27 10.81
C ARG A 263 -2.51 18.73 10.98
N PHE A 264 -2.14 17.75 10.15
CA PHE A 264 -0.81 17.15 10.16
C PHE A 264 0.26 18.17 9.80
N ALA A 265 0.06 18.96 8.74
CA ALA A 265 1.01 19.99 8.33
C ALA A 265 1.18 21.08 9.38
N VAL A 266 0.07 21.64 9.91
CA VAL A 266 0.09 22.67 10.96
C VAL A 266 0.84 22.18 12.20
N ARG A 267 0.57 20.94 12.63
CA ARG A 267 1.26 20.35 13.79
C ARG A 267 2.78 20.26 13.60
N LEU A 268 3.22 20.03 12.37
CA LEU A 268 4.63 19.84 12.03
C LEU A 268 5.32 21.11 11.54
N GLY A 269 4.62 22.24 11.48
CA GLY A 269 5.16 23.48 10.91
C GLY A 269 5.49 23.36 9.42
N LEU A 270 4.81 22.47 8.70
CA LEU A 270 5.00 22.30 7.25
C LEU A 270 4.10 23.27 6.50
N SER A 271 4.57 23.78 5.36
CA SER A 271 3.69 24.45 4.42
C SER A 271 2.65 23.47 3.87
N PHE A 272 1.44 23.96 3.63
CA PHE A 272 0.35 23.11 3.14
C PHE A 272 -0.44 23.83 2.07
N GLU A 273 -0.62 23.16 0.94
CA GLU A 273 -1.38 23.66 -0.19
C GLU A 273 -2.34 22.58 -0.68
N ILE A 274 -3.55 22.99 -1.07
CA ILE A 274 -4.52 22.14 -1.74
C ILE A 274 -4.77 22.72 -3.13
N ARG A 275 -4.56 21.93 -4.18
CA ARG A 275 -4.77 22.37 -5.57
C ARG A 275 -5.68 21.42 -6.36
N ALA A 276 -6.54 22.02 -7.18
CA ALA A 276 -7.12 21.34 -8.32
C ALA A 276 -6.19 21.55 -9.52
N LEU A 277 -5.62 20.46 -10.04
CA LEU A 277 -4.64 20.52 -11.13
C LEU A 277 -5.33 20.31 -12.48
N GLY A 278 -5.04 21.22 -13.40
CA GLY A 278 -5.26 20.98 -14.84
C GLY A 278 -4.37 19.86 -15.36
N ARG A 279 -4.65 19.38 -16.58
CA ARG A 279 -3.90 18.28 -17.21
C ARG A 279 -2.42 18.61 -17.38
N GLU A 280 -2.10 19.76 -17.96
CA GLU A 280 -0.72 20.20 -18.19
C GLU A 280 0.06 20.36 -16.88
N GLU A 281 -0.60 20.92 -15.86
CA GLU A 281 0.01 21.09 -14.55
C GLU A 281 0.29 19.74 -13.88
N TYR A 282 -0.67 18.81 -13.95
CA TYR A 282 -0.49 17.45 -13.44
C TYR A 282 0.70 16.74 -14.12
N LEU A 283 0.80 16.84 -15.45
CA LEU A 283 1.93 16.30 -16.22
C LEU A 283 3.25 16.97 -15.82
N GLY A 284 3.25 18.29 -15.65
CA GLY A 284 4.42 19.07 -15.25
C GLY A 284 4.91 18.73 -13.85
N LEU A 285 4.02 18.56 -12.88
CA LEU A 285 4.39 18.21 -11.50
C LEU A 285 4.88 16.76 -11.41
N THR A 286 4.13 15.83 -11.98
CA THR A 286 4.47 14.41 -11.87
C THR A 286 5.73 14.00 -12.64
N SER A 287 6.14 14.75 -13.67
CA SER A 287 7.40 14.53 -14.38
C SER A 287 8.63 15.06 -13.62
N LYS A 288 8.45 16.05 -12.73
CA LYS A 288 9.55 16.71 -11.99
C LYS A 288 9.87 16.05 -10.65
N VAL A 289 9.06 15.09 -10.19
CA VAL A 289 9.26 14.47 -8.88
C VAL A 289 10.46 13.51 -8.87
N SER A 290 11.25 13.57 -7.80
CA SER A 290 12.49 12.78 -7.70
C SER A 290 12.26 11.27 -7.52
N ASP A 291 11.11 10.88 -6.94
CA ASP A 291 10.71 9.50 -6.71
C ASP A 291 9.21 9.44 -6.38
N ALA A 292 8.62 8.25 -6.49
CA ALA A 292 7.21 8.05 -6.20
C ALA A 292 6.92 6.68 -5.58
N ALA A 293 5.71 6.54 -5.02
CA ALA A 293 5.18 5.29 -4.48
C ALA A 293 3.98 4.81 -5.33
N PRO A 294 4.21 4.02 -6.40
CA PRO A 294 3.17 3.58 -7.33
C PRO A 294 2.20 2.54 -6.75
#